data_AF-A0A7I8ES83-F1
#
_entry.id   AF-A0A7I8ES83-F1
#
_cell.length_a   1.000
_cell.length_b   1.000
_cell.length_c   1.000
_cell.angle_alpha   90.00
_cell.angle_beta   90.00
_cell.angle_gamma   90.00
#
_symmetry.space_group_name_H-M   'P 1'
#
loop_
_entity.id
_entity.type
_entity.pdbx_description
1 polymer ?
#
loop_
_entity_poly.entity_id
_entity_poly.type
_entity_poly.pdbx_seq_one_letter_code
_entity_poly.pdbx_strand_id
1 'polypeptide(L)'
;MDWREFLSSIISNNTERDRIASDIGVHSITLVRWASGESTPRPHNMRQLLRALPKQQRNQLQQLLEKVSSDISELEIDTSEQDIPHKFIMEVLEARASIPDLLRFWSITRLVLQQALKQLDPERIGMAITVVRCMPLRDGKIRSLRESVGLGSPPWGGDLEEKALLLGAESLAGHVTVSCRLEQIGDLRTNKTFLPAYQVEHEVSAVACPIMYACRVAGCLLLSSTQVDYFVPEARLLLIRGYAHLVSLAFTPNEFYNPEDIALHIMPPPQRQQEHFDGFRRRVLQRMQSSSDSERRISSTEAEQQEWQKIEATLLHLLPEEPPA
;
A
#
# COMPACT_ATOMS: atom_id res chain seq x y z
N MET A 1 8.73 19.78 37.07
CA MET A 1 8.50 18.47 36.45
C MET A 1 9.51 18.33 35.33
N ASP A 2 10.52 17.49 35.52
CA ASP A 2 11.51 17.13 34.50
C ASP A 2 10.92 16.10 33.51
N TRP A 3 11.51 15.95 32.32
CA TRP A 3 11.08 14.97 31.32
C TRP A 3 11.20 13.53 31.86
N ARG A 4 12.17 13.27 32.75
CA ARG A 4 12.34 11.97 33.43
C ARG A 4 11.23 11.69 34.43
N GLU A 5 10.84 12.70 35.21
CA GLU A 5 9.71 12.59 36.15
C GLU A 5 8.40 12.38 35.40
N PHE A 6 8.24 13.05 34.26
CA PHE A 6 7.08 12.86 33.39
C PHE A 6 7.05 11.46 32.79
N LEU A 7 8.18 10.97 32.26
CA LEU A 7 8.31 9.60 31.78
C LEU A 7 8.01 8.58 32.89
N SER A 8 8.54 8.80 34.10
CA SER A 8 8.27 7.97 35.29
C SER A 8 6.77 7.87 35.59
N SER A 9 6.04 8.99 35.47
CA SER A 9 4.59 9.02 35.68
C SER A 9 3.81 8.20 34.64
N ILE A 10 4.27 8.20 33.37
CA ILE A 10 3.65 7.41 32.29
C ILE A 10 3.91 5.93 32.51
N ILE A 11 5.17 5.55 32.77
CA ILE A 11 5.56 4.15 32.91
C ILE A 11 5.22 3.56 34.29
N SER A 12 4.61 4.34 35.19
CA SER A 12 4.12 3.84 36.49
C SER A 12 3.03 2.77 36.30
N ASN A 13 2.27 2.84 35.20
CA ASN A 13 1.39 1.77 34.77
C ASN A 13 2.20 0.67 34.07
N ASN A 14 2.25 -0.53 34.66
CA ASN A 14 3.01 -1.66 34.11
C ASN A 14 2.53 -2.06 32.70
N THR A 15 1.23 -2.02 32.43
CA THR A 15 0.68 -2.34 31.10
C THR A 15 1.14 -1.32 30.06
N GLU A 16 1.12 -0.03 30.42
CA GLU A 16 1.53 1.03 29.51
C GLU A 16 3.05 1.05 29.31
N ARG A 17 3.83 0.70 30.34
CA ARG A 17 5.27 0.48 30.24
C ARG A 17 5.61 -0.62 29.27
N ASP A 18 4.97 -1.78 29.38
CA ASP A 18 5.23 -2.92 28.51
C ASP A 18 4.79 -2.65 27.06
N ARG A 19 3.66 -1.94 26.87
CA ARG A 19 3.24 -1.44 25.56
C ARG A 19 4.30 -0.54 24.92
N ILE A 20 4.71 0.52 25.63
CA ILE A 20 5.70 1.47 25.11
C ILE A 20 7.04 0.78 24.84
N ALA A 21 7.48 -0.12 25.72
CA ALA A 21 8.72 -0.87 25.56
C ALA A 21 8.70 -1.73 24.29
N SER A 22 7.59 -2.43 24.05
CA SER A 22 7.34 -3.21 22.83
C SER A 22 7.34 -2.32 21.59
N ASP A 23 6.61 -1.19 21.62
CA ASP A 23 6.47 -0.28 20.49
C ASP A 23 7.81 0.34 20.04
N ILE A 24 8.73 0.56 20.98
CA ILE A 24 10.05 1.16 20.69
C ILE A 24 11.18 0.11 20.57
N GLY A 25 10.88 -1.18 20.71
CA GLY A 25 11.84 -2.27 20.56
C GLY A 25 12.90 -2.35 21.66
N VAL A 26 12.55 -2.02 22.91
CA VAL A 26 13.45 -2.15 24.07
C VAL A 26 12.81 -2.97 25.20
N HIS A 27 13.61 -3.43 26.15
CA HIS A 27 13.08 -4.04 27.36
C HIS A 27 12.46 -3.01 28.31
N SER A 28 11.40 -3.38 29.03
CA SER A 28 10.71 -2.50 29.99
C SER A 28 11.63 -1.95 31.07
N ILE A 29 12.66 -2.70 31.47
CA ILE A 29 13.67 -2.25 32.43
C ILE A 29 14.52 -1.08 31.89
N THR A 30 14.68 -0.99 30.57
CA THR A 30 15.41 0.10 29.92
C THR A 30 14.66 1.43 30.06
N LEU A 31 13.32 1.41 29.96
CA LEU A 31 12.48 2.60 30.22
C LEU A 31 12.61 3.07 31.67
N VAL A 32 12.64 2.14 32.62
CA VAL A 32 12.83 2.46 34.05
C VAL A 32 14.20 3.11 34.27
N ARG A 33 15.25 2.59 33.65
CA ARG A 33 16.60 3.17 33.71
C ARG A 33 16.70 4.55 33.09
N TRP A 34 15.92 4.85 32.06
CA TRP A 34 15.86 6.20 31.48
C TRP A 34 15.13 7.18 32.39
N ALA A 35 14.02 6.75 32.99
CA ALA A 35 13.25 7.54 33.94
C ALA A 35 14.00 7.77 35.27
N SER A 36 14.79 6.81 35.74
CA SER A 36 15.63 6.96 36.94
C SER A 36 16.93 7.72 36.70
N GLY A 37 17.32 7.90 35.43
CA GLY A 37 18.58 8.55 35.05
C GLY A 37 19.81 7.65 35.11
N GLU A 38 19.65 6.35 35.39
CA GLU A 38 20.72 5.34 35.33
C GLU A 38 21.32 5.18 33.93
N SER A 39 20.54 5.50 32.89
CA SER A 39 21.04 5.57 31.51
C SER A 39 20.33 6.65 30.72
N THR A 40 20.98 7.12 29.65
CA THR A 40 20.41 8.14 28.75
C THR A 40 19.97 7.47 27.45
N PRO A 41 18.72 7.66 27.01
CA PRO A 41 18.28 7.16 25.71
C PRO A 41 19.12 7.77 24.60
N ARG A 42 19.50 6.95 23.62
CA ARG A 42 20.12 7.43 22.38
C ARG A 42 19.09 8.28 21.60
N PRO A 43 19.54 9.22 20.74
CA PRO A 43 18.63 10.06 19.95
C PRO A 43 17.57 9.28 19.16
N HIS A 44 17.93 8.12 18.60
CA HIS A 44 16.98 7.22 17.93
C HIS A 44 15.87 6.72 18.88
N ASN A 45 16.23 6.24 20.06
CA ASN A 45 15.27 5.74 21.04
C ASN A 45 14.38 6.85 21.61
N MET A 46 14.91 8.08 21.73
CA MET A 46 14.11 9.24 22.13
C MET A 46 13.04 9.57 21.09
N ARG A 47 13.38 9.49 19.79
CA ARG A 47 12.40 9.68 18.70
C ARG A 47 11.32 8.60 18.72
N GLN A 48 11.69 7.34 18.92
CA GLN A 48 10.72 6.24 19.02
C GLN A 48 9.82 6.40 20.26
N LEU A 49 10.39 6.81 21.40
CA LEU A 49 9.63 7.10 22.61
C LEU A 49 8.57 8.18 22.38
N LEU A 50 8.92 9.29 21.73
CA LEU A 50 7.96 10.34 21.38
C LEU A 50 6.84 9.80 20.46
N ARG A 51 7.17 8.93 19.50
CA ARG A 51 6.20 8.31 18.58
C ARG A 51 5.25 7.33 19.30
N ALA A 52 5.72 6.57 20.27
CA ALA A 52 4.92 5.58 21.02
C ALA A 52 3.91 6.19 22.01
N LEU A 53 4.04 7.49 22.31
CA LEU A 53 3.15 8.20 23.25
C LEU A 53 1.90 8.78 22.56
N PRO A 54 0.75 8.80 23.26
CA PRO A 54 -0.45 9.56 22.86
C PRO A 54 -0.16 11.04 22.60
N LYS A 55 -0.88 11.65 21.66
CA LYS A 55 -0.64 13.02 21.17
C LYS A 55 -0.50 14.07 22.28
N GLN A 56 -1.33 14.02 23.32
CA GLN A 56 -1.27 14.97 24.45
C GLN A 56 0.02 14.79 25.28
N GLN A 57 0.39 13.54 25.58
CA GLN A 57 1.59 13.23 26.36
C GLN A 57 2.86 13.48 25.55
N ARG A 58 2.83 13.23 24.24
CA ARG A 58 3.92 13.55 23.31
C ARG A 58 4.27 15.04 23.32
N ASN A 59 3.27 15.90 23.16
CA ASN A 59 3.48 17.36 23.18
C ASN A 59 4.06 17.84 24.52
N GLN A 60 3.59 17.26 25.62
CA GLN A 60 4.08 17.60 26.95
C GLN A 60 5.52 17.12 27.17
N LEU A 61 5.88 15.90 26.74
CA LEU A 61 7.25 15.40 26.83
C LEU A 61 8.20 16.23 25.95
N GLN A 62 7.77 16.61 24.75
CA GLN A 62 8.53 17.44 23.83
C GLN A 62 8.85 18.82 24.44
N GLN A 63 7.86 19.51 25.01
CA GLN A 63 8.05 20.80 25.69
C GLN A 63 9.00 20.70 26.90
N LEU A 64 9.04 19.57 27.58
CA LEU A 64 9.96 19.34 28.70
C LEU A 64 11.40 19.09 28.22
N LEU A 65 11.56 18.41 27.09
CA LEU A 65 12.86 18.14 26.49
C LEU A 65 13.51 19.41 25.90
N GLU A 66 12.72 20.28 25.26
CA GLU A 66 13.17 21.59 24.73
C GLU A 66 13.74 22.52 25.82
N LYS A 67 13.30 22.36 27.07
CA LYS A 67 13.80 23.16 28.21
C LYS A 67 15.15 22.70 28.76
N VAL A 68 15.57 21.47 28.44
CA VAL A 68 16.73 20.82 29.06
C VAL A 68 17.95 20.80 28.14
N SER A 69 17.78 20.91 26.82
CA SER A 69 18.90 20.99 25.88
C SER A 69 18.52 21.74 24.60
N SER A 70 19.33 22.72 24.21
CA SER A 70 19.24 23.39 22.91
C SER A 70 19.63 22.49 21.73
N ASP A 71 20.42 21.43 21.98
CA ASP A 71 20.79 20.44 20.95
C ASP A 71 19.62 19.50 20.60
N ILE A 72 18.56 19.51 21.41
CA ILE A 72 17.32 18.76 21.16
C ILE A 72 16.36 19.55 20.26
N SER A 73 16.63 20.83 19.96
CA SER A 73 15.90 21.52 18.88
C SER A 73 16.15 20.91 17.49
N GLU A 74 17.19 20.06 17.31
CA GLU A 74 17.33 19.20 16.12
C GLU A 74 16.53 17.89 16.21
N LEU A 75 15.98 17.57 17.39
CA LEU A 75 14.87 16.62 17.53
C LEU A 75 13.54 17.35 17.32
N GLU A 76 13.47 18.29 16.37
CA GLU A 76 12.26 18.41 15.58
C GLU A 76 11.89 16.96 15.23
N ILE A 77 10.76 16.49 15.77
CA ILE A 77 10.13 15.29 15.23
C ILE A 77 9.91 15.70 13.79
N ASP A 78 10.79 15.25 12.92
CA ASP A 78 10.72 15.58 11.52
C ASP A 78 9.45 14.91 11.01
N THR A 79 8.33 15.64 11.08
CA THR A 79 7.07 15.24 10.50
C THR A 79 7.19 15.26 8.98
N SER A 80 8.28 15.77 8.40
CA SER A 80 8.56 15.62 6.97
C SER A 80 8.79 14.17 6.56
N GLU A 81 9.13 13.25 7.49
CA GLU A 81 9.09 11.81 7.21
C GLU A 81 7.66 11.25 7.15
N GLN A 82 6.65 11.97 7.65
CA GLN A 82 5.24 11.55 7.66
C GLN A 82 4.43 12.15 6.50
N ASP A 83 4.87 13.28 5.96
CA ASP A 83 4.24 13.94 4.82
C ASP A 83 4.96 13.62 3.51
N ILE A 84 4.24 13.70 2.39
CA ILE A 84 4.87 13.56 1.07
C ILE A 84 5.66 14.85 0.78
N PRO A 85 6.97 14.78 0.44
CA PRO A 85 7.76 15.98 0.20
C PRO A 85 7.15 16.83 -0.92
N HIS A 86 6.96 18.13 -0.67
CA HIS A 86 6.39 19.07 -1.66
C HIS A 86 7.15 19.03 -3.01
N LYS A 87 8.48 18.93 -2.95
CA LYS A 87 9.31 18.80 -4.16
C LYS A 87 8.91 17.59 -5.01
N PHE A 88 8.57 16.47 -4.37
CA PHE A 88 8.13 15.27 -5.05
C PHE A 88 6.73 15.43 -5.66
N ILE A 89 5.81 16.10 -4.96
CA ILE A 89 4.48 16.43 -5.52
C ILE A 89 4.63 17.25 -6.80
N MET A 90 5.50 18.27 -6.79
CA MET A 90 5.79 19.08 -7.97
C MET A 90 6.41 18.27 -9.11
N GLU A 91 7.29 17.32 -8.79
CA GLU A 91 7.88 16.40 -9.77
C GLU A 91 6.82 15.53 -10.46
N VAL A 92 5.86 15.00 -9.70
CA VAL A 92 4.73 14.23 -10.24
C VAL A 92 3.83 15.09 -11.13
N LEU A 93 3.56 16.33 -10.74
CA LEU A 93 2.77 17.28 -11.54
C LEU A 93 3.47 17.64 -12.85
N GLU A 94 4.78 17.89 -12.79
CA GLU A 94 5.61 18.15 -13.98
C GLU A 94 5.63 16.94 -14.92
N ALA A 95 5.79 15.74 -14.37
CA ALA A 95 5.71 14.49 -15.12
C ALA A 95 4.35 14.34 -15.82
N ARG A 96 3.24 14.67 -15.14
CA ARG A 96 1.90 14.67 -15.74
C ARG A 96 1.78 15.64 -16.91
N ALA A 97 2.37 16.82 -16.80
CA ALA A 97 2.29 17.86 -17.82
C ALA A 97 3.17 17.58 -19.05
N SER A 98 4.31 16.92 -18.87
CA SER A 98 5.33 16.75 -19.90
C SER A 98 5.38 15.36 -20.56
N ILE A 99 4.91 14.31 -19.87
CA ILE A 99 4.99 12.94 -20.38
C ILE A 99 3.82 12.66 -21.37
N PRO A 100 4.11 12.07 -22.55
CA PRO A 100 3.08 11.65 -23.50
C PRO A 100 2.07 10.67 -22.89
N ASP A 101 0.80 10.77 -23.31
CA ASP A 101 -0.32 9.97 -22.81
C ASP A 101 -0.03 8.47 -22.73
N LEU A 102 0.62 7.92 -23.76
CA LEU A 102 0.93 6.48 -23.83
C LEU A 102 1.88 6.00 -22.72
N LEU A 103 2.76 6.87 -22.21
CA LEU A 103 3.75 6.54 -21.19
C LEU A 103 3.35 7.02 -19.79
N ARG A 104 2.38 7.94 -19.72
CA ARG A 104 1.97 8.62 -18.48
C ARG A 104 1.65 7.64 -17.35
N PHE A 105 0.82 6.63 -17.63
CA PHE A 105 0.40 5.67 -16.62
C PHE A 105 1.60 4.98 -15.97
N TRP A 106 2.48 4.41 -16.80
CA TRP A 106 3.63 3.65 -16.32
C TRP A 106 4.65 4.56 -15.61
N SER A 107 4.99 5.69 -16.21
CA SER A 107 6.02 6.61 -15.67
C SER A 107 5.60 7.22 -14.33
N ILE A 108 4.37 7.74 -14.23
CA ILE A 108 3.90 8.36 -12.97
C ILE A 108 3.72 7.29 -11.91
N THR A 109 3.12 6.15 -12.23
CA THR A 109 2.92 5.07 -11.26
C THR A 109 4.26 4.62 -10.69
N ARG A 110 5.24 4.32 -11.54
CA ARG A 110 6.57 3.88 -11.10
C ARG A 110 7.27 4.93 -10.24
N LEU A 111 7.21 6.21 -10.63
CA LEU A 111 7.76 7.31 -9.84
C LEU A 111 7.13 7.38 -8.44
N VAL A 112 5.81 7.31 -8.36
CA VAL A 112 5.06 7.35 -7.10
C VAL A 112 5.32 6.13 -6.23
N LEU A 113 5.29 4.92 -6.80
CA LEU A 113 5.53 3.69 -6.05
C LEU A 113 6.96 3.63 -5.49
N GLN A 114 7.96 4.10 -6.24
CA GLN A 114 9.34 4.14 -5.75
C GLN A 114 9.51 5.06 -4.55
N GLN A 115 8.90 6.25 -4.58
CA GLN A 115 8.95 7.18 -3.45
C GLN A 115 8.14 6.64 -2.26
N ALA A 116 6.97 6.06 -2.53
CA ALA A 116 6.14 5.43 -1.51
C ALA A 116 6.88 4.30 -0.79
N LEU A 117 7.53 3.39 -1.52
CA LEU A 117 8.28 2.29 -0.93
C LEU A 117 9.46 2.79 -0.08
N LYS A 118 10.19 3.82 -0.53
CA LYS A 118 11.29 4.43 0.23
C LYS A 118 10.83 5.03 1.56
N GLN A 119 9.66 5.66 1.59
CA GLN A 119 9.15 6.34 2.79
C GLN A 119 8.39 5.38 3.71
N LEU A 120 7.65 4.43 3.15
CA LEU A 120 6.84 3.49 3.90
C LEU A 120 7.66 2.32 4.45
N ASP A 121 8.68 1.86 3.73
CA ASP A 121 9.58 0.76 4.14
C ASP A 121 11.08 1.15 4.03
N PRO A 122 11.55 2.15 4.82
CA PRO A 122 12.91 2.67 4.72
C PRO A 122 13.98 1.62 5.07
N GLU A 123 13.66 0.72 6.01
CA GLU A 123 14.55 -0.35 6.47
C GLU A 123 14.47 -1.61 5.61
N ARG A 124 13.63 -1.61 4.56
CA ARG A 124 13.44 -2.74 3.63
C ARG A 124 13.12 -4.05 4.35
N ILE A 125 12.24 -3.99 5.35
CA ILE A 125 11.87 -5.14 6.20
C ILE A 125 10.79 -6.03 5.57
N GLY A 126 10.35 -5.67 4.37
CA GLY A 126 9.43 -6.47 3.57
C GLY A 126 8.11 -5.75 3.40
N MET A 127 7.98 -5.14 2.23
CA MET A 127 6.77 -4.49 1.76
C MET A 127 6.62 -4.70 0.26
N ALA A 128 5.40 -4.93 -0.19
CA ALA A 128 5.00 -4.83 -1.58
C ALA A 128 3.95 -3.73 -1.74
N ILE A 129 4.03 -2.99 -2.83
CA ILE A 129 3.06 -1.96 -3.21
C ILE A 129 2.64 -2.23 -4.65
N THR A 130 1.34 -2.39 -4.87
CA THR A 130 0.77 -2.77 -6.17
C THR A 130 -0.40 -1.85 -6.52
N VAL A 131 -0.40 -1.32 -7.74
CA VAL A 131 -1.57 -0.66 -8.32
C VAL A 131 -2.48 -1.70 -8.94
N VAL A 132 -3.66 -1.83 -8.34
CA VAL A 132 -4.76 -2.68 -8.81
C VAL A 132 -5.75 -1.81 -9.58
N ARG A 133 -6.16 -2.26 -10.76
CA ARG A 133 -7.01 -1.49 -11.69
C ARG A 133 -8.30 -2.23 -12.00
N CYS A 134 -9.40 -1.51 -12.17
CA CYS A 134 -10.61 -2.06 -12.77
C CYS A 134 -10.30 -2.59 -14.18
N MET A 135 -10.72 -3.81 -14.48
CA MET A 135 -10.78 -4.29 -15.86
C MET A 135 -11.85 -3.52 -16.64
N PRO A 136 -11.75 -3.37 -17.97
CA PRO A 136 -12.77 -2.67 -18.74
C PRO A 136 -14.16 -3.29 -18.58
N LEU A 137 -15.19 -2.46 -18.77
CA LEU A 137 -16.59 -2.88 -18.71
C LEU A 137 -16.87 -4.05 -19.66
N ARG A 138 -17.53 -5.08 -19.13
CA ARG A 138 -18.13 -6.19 -19.87
C ARG A 138 -19.60 -6.29 -19.51
N ASP A 139 -20.46 -6.26 -20.52
CA ASP A 139 -21.92 -6.25 -20.35
C ASP A 139 -22.40 -5.11 -19.42
N GLY A 140 -21.72 -3.95 -19.52
CA GLY A 140 -22.00 -2.77 -18.71
C GLY A 140 -21.51 -2.83 -17.26
N LYS A 141 -20.73 -3.85 -16.87
CA LYS A 141 -20.19 -3.99 -15.51
C LYS A 141 -18.71 -4.33 -15.49
N ILE A 142 -18.02 -3.92 -14.42
CA ILE A 142 -16.67 -4.36 -14.08
C ILE A 142 -16.79 -5.69 -13.33
N ARG A 143 -16.16 -6.75 -13.84
CA ARG A 143 -16.25 -8.11 -13.27
C ARG A 143 -15.02 -8.53 -12.49
N SER A 144 -13.89 -7.89 -12.74
CA SER A 144 -12.66 -8.14 -12.00
C SER A 144 -11.76 -6.91 -11.96
N LEU A 145 -10.74 -7.00 -11.13
CA LEU A 145 -9.63 -6.07 -11.06
C LEU A 145 -8.34 -6.78 -11.53
N ARG A 146 -7.32 -5.99 -11.89
CA ARG A 146 -6.03 -6.48 -12.37
C ARG A 146 -4.90 -5.81 -11.62
N GLU A 147 -3.99 -6.59 -11.07
CA GLU A 147 -2.68 -6.09 -10.63
C GLU A 147 -1.87 -5.62 -11.83
N SER A 148 -1.42 -4.37 -11.83
CA SER A 148 -0.84 -3.75 -13.03
C SER A 148 0.63 -3.40 -12.91
N VAL A 149 0.98 -2.56 -11.93
CA VAL A 149 2.36 -2.15 -11.65
C VAL A 149 2.60 -2.40 -10.18
N GLY A 150 3.69 -3.08 -9.83
CA GLY A 150 4.03 -3.31 -8.44
C GLY A 150 5.52 -3.33 -8.18
N LEU A 151 5.91 -2.87 -6.99
CA LEU A 151 7.29 -2.84 -6.51
C LEU A 151 7.35 -3.47 -5.13
N GLY A 152 8.45 -4.17 -4.85
CA GLY A 152 8.68 -4.83 -3.57
C GLY A 152 10.08 -4.61 -3.01
N SER A 153 10.17 -4.70 -1.68
CA SER A 153 11.41 -4.96 -0.95
C SER A 153 11.48 -6.44 -0.56
N PRO A 154 12.68 -7.00 -0.32
CA PRO A 154 12.83 -8.41 0.08
C PRO A 154 11.89 -8.76 1.24
N PRO A 155 11.20 -9.91 1.21
CA PRO A 155 11.40 -11.05 0.31
C PRO A 155 10.75 -10.92 -1.08
N TRP A 156 9.92 -9.89 -1.30
CA TRP A 156 9.35 -9.65 -2.62
C TRP A 156 10.41 -9.20 -3.63
N GLY A 157 10.19 -9.57 -4.89
CA GLY A 157 11.00 -9.10 -6.01
C GLY A 157 10.87 -7.59 -6.21
N GLY A 158 11.88 -6.98 -6.84
CA GLY A 158 11.86 -5.54 -7.11
C GLY A 158 10.77 -5.12 -8.10
N ASP A 159 10.40 -6.01 -9.03
CA ASP A 159 9.31 -5.83 -9.99
C ASP A 159 8.29 -6.96 -9.79
N LEU A 160 7.02 -6.59 -9.62
CA LEU A 160 5.92 -7.51 -9.34
C LEU A 160 4.98 -7.68 -10.55
N GLU A 161 5.22 -6.99 -11.66
CA GLU A 161 4.37 -7.05 -12.86
C GLU A 161 4.25 -8.47 -13.42
N GLU A 162 5.32 -9.26 -13.36
CA GLU A 162 5.33 -10.65 -13.87
C GLU A 162 4.49 -11.61 -13.03
N LYS A 163 4.09 -11.22 -11.81
CA LYS A 163 3.25 -12.01 -10.90
C LYS A 163 1.81 -11.50 -10.84
N ALA A 164 1.42 -10.61 -11.74
CA ALA A 164 0.10 -9.98 -11.75
C ALA A 164 -1.05 -11.00 -11.76
N LEU A 165 -2.01 -10.80 -10.86
CA LEU A 165 -3.25 -11.57 -10.76
C LEU A 165 -4.47 -10.76 -11.20
N LEU A 166 -5.56 -11.48 -11.50
CA LEU A 166 -6.90 -10.91 -11.53
C LEU A 166 -7.57 -11.12 -10.18
N LEU A 167 -8.13 -10.04 -9.62
CA LEU A 167 -8.73 -10.00 -8.29
C LEU A 167 -10.23 -9.76 -8.38
N GLY A 168 -10.98 -10.37 -7.49
CA GLY A 168 -12.43 -10.26 -7.44
C GLY A 168 -12.97 -9.83 -6.08
N ALA A 169 -14.23 -10.18 -5.83
CA ALA A 169 -14.93 -9.89 -4.58
C ALA A 169 -14.34 -10.61 -3.35
N GLU A 170 -13.52 -11.64 -3.57
CA GLU A 170 -12.78 -12.39 -2.54
C GLU A 170 -11.56 -11.65 -1.99
N SER A 171 -11.15 -10.56 -2.63
CA SER A 171 -9.92 -9.83 -2.30
C SER A 171 -10.18 -8.53 -1.54
N LEU A 172 -9.17 -8.10 -0.74
CA LEU A 172 -9.23 -6.82 -0.02
C LEU A 172 -9.33 -5.65 -1.02
N ALA A 173 -8.60 -5.75 -2.13
CA ALA A 173 -8.64 -4.81 -3.23
C ALA A 173 -10.05 -4.68 -3.83
N GLY A 174 -10.74 -5.81 -4.02
CA GLY A 174 -12.11 -5.86 -4.50
C GLY A 174 -13.06 -5.15 -3.56
N HIS A 175 -12.99 -5.48 -2.26
CA HIS A 175 -13.83 -4.86 -1.24
C HIS A 175 -13.63 -3.34 -1.17
N VAL A 176 -12.39 -2.87 -1.11
CA VAL A 176 -12.05 -1.44 -1.07
C VAL A 176 -12.49 -0.69 -2.32
N THR A 177 -12.35 -1.31 -3.49
CA THR A 177 -12.78 -0.71 -4.76
C THR A 177 -14.30 -0.53 -4.80
N VAL A 178 -15.07 -1.51 -4.31
CA VAL A 178 -16.53 -1.43 -4.24
C VAL A 178 -16.99 -0.45 -3.15
N SER A 179 -16.40 -0.51 -1.96
CA SER A 179 -16.80 0.32 -0.82
C SER A 179 -16.34 1.78 -0.95
N CYS A 180 -15.35 2.03 -1.81
CA CYS A 180 -14.65 3.31 -1.95
C CYS A 180 -14.07 3.82 -0.62
N ARG A 181 -13.65 2.89 0.25
CA ARG A 181 -13.06 3.19 1.56
C ARG A 181 -11.73 2.47 1.70
N LEU A 182 -10.76 3.14 2.33
CA LEU A 182 -9.53 2.49 2.74
C LEU A 182 -9.85 1.48 3.85
N GLU A 183 -9.34 0.27 3.71
CA GLU A 183 -9.46 -0.79 4.72
C GLU A 183 -8.10 -1.45 4.95
N GLN A 184 -7.87 -1.94 6.17
CA GLN A 184 -6.64 -2.61 6.57
C GLN A 184 -6.92 -3.90 7.34
N ILE A 185 -5.97 -4.83 7.25
CA ILE A 185 -5.94 -6.08 7.99
C ILE A 185 -4.59 -6.18 8.69
N GLY A 186 -4.63 -6.21 10.02
CA GLY A 186 -3.42 -6.28 10.87
C GLY A 186 -2.72 -7.64 10.89
N ASP A 187 -3.48 -8.73 10.73
CA ASP A 187 -2.92 -10.08 10.57
C ASP A 187 -3.83 -10.95 9.70
N LEU A 188 -3.43 -11.18 8.46
CA LEU A 188 -4.15 -12.01 7.49
C LEU A 188 -4.26 -13.47 7.91
N ARG A 189 -3.35 -13.97 8.76
CA ARG A 189 -3.35 -15.37 9.23
C ARG A 189 -4.48 -15.62 10.23
N THR A 190 -4.94 -14.58 10.91
CA THR A 190 -6.05 -14.67 11.87
C THR A 190 -7.32 -13.97 11.39
N ASN A 191 -7.20 -13.03 10.43
CA ASN A 191 -8.24 -12.21 9.82
C ASN A 191 -9.51 -12.01 10.67
N LYS A 192 -9.33 -11.42 11.86
CA LYS A 192 -10.43 -11.17 12.82
C LYS A 192 -11.44 -10.13 12.33
N THR A 193 -11.08 -9.39 11.28
CA THR A 193 -11.87 -8.31 10.70
C THR A 193 -12.98 -8.82 9.78
N PHE A 194 -13.00 -10.12 9.42
CA PHE A 194 -13.95 -10.72 8.47
C PHE A 194 -13.98 -10.01 7.10
N LEU A 195 -12.92 -9.26 6.78
CA LEU A 195 -12.76 -8.65 5.46
C LEU A 195 -12.36 -9.73 4.47
N PRO A 196 -12.89 -9.71 3.23
CA PRO A 196 -12.48 -10.65 2.20
C PRO A 196 -11.02 -10.37 1.86
N ALA A 197 -10.17 -11.34 2.14
CA ALA A 197 -8.76 -11.32 1.78
C ALA A 197 -8.28 -12.76 1.75
N TYR A 198 -7.42 -13.07 0.79
CA TYR A 198 -6.62 -14.29 0.81
C TYR A 198 -5.16 -13.90 0.97
N GLN A 199 -4.42 -14.74 1.68
CA GLN A 199 -3.01 -14.52 1.95
C GLN A 199 -2.18 -15.00 0.75
N VAL A 200 -1.36 -14.11 0.18
CA VAL A 200 -0.31 -14.51 -0.79
C VAL A 200 1.04 -14.70 -0.10
N GLU A 201 2.02 -15.19 -0.86
CA GLU A 201 3.36 -15.49 -0.35
C GLU A 201 3.97 -14.30 0.41
N HIS A 202 4.44 -14.57 1.64
CA HIS A 202 5.05 -13.63 2.59
C HIS A 202 4.12 -12.57 3.20
N GLU A 203 2.86 -12.49 2.78
CA GLU A 203 1.94 -11.47 3.28
C GLU A 203 1.49 -11.77 4.71
N VAL A 204 1.59 -10.79 5.61
CA VAL A 204 1.16 -10.91 7.02
C VAL A 204 0.13 -9.84 7.35
N SER A 205 0.34 -8.60 6.94
CA SER A 205 -0.66 -7.52 7.03
C SER A 205 -0.82 -6.83 5.69
N ALA A 206 -1.98 -6.20 5.49
CA ALA A 206 -2.30 -5.53 4.24
C ALA A 206 -3.17 -4.29 4.46
N VAL A 207 -3.12 -3.37 3.52
CA VAL A 207 -4.01 -2.22 3.42
C VAL A 207 -4.29 -1.93 1.95
N ALA A 208 -5.54 -1.63 1.63
CA ALA A 208 -5.91 -1.16 0.31
C ALA A 208 -6.56 0.22 0.42
N CYS A 209 -6.19 1.13 -0.49
CA CYS A 209 -6.72 2.47 -0.57
C CYS A 209 -7.30 2.73 -1.97
N PRO A 210 -8.56 3.16 -2.12
CA PRO A 210 -9.17 3.34 -3.43
C PRO A 210 -8.51 4.50 -4.18
N ILE A 211 -8.33 4.34 -5.50
CA ILE A 211 -7.81 5.39 -6.38
C ILE A 211 -9.01 6.13 -6.97
N MET A 212 -9.29 7.31 -6.41
CA MET A 212 -10.52 8.06 -6.65
C MET A 212 -10.30 9.29 -7.54
N TYR A 213 -11.30 9.61 -8.37
CA TYR A 213 -11.41 10.87 -9.10
C TYR A 213 -12.88 11.24 -9.26
N ALA A 214 -13.29 12.40 -8.75
CA ALA A 214 -14.67 12.91 -8.84
C ALA A 214 -15.74 11.86 -8.44
N CYS A 215 -15.58 11.24 -7.27
CA CYS A 215 -16.44 10.17 -6.74
C CYS A 215 -16.50 8.87 -7.58
N ARG A 216 -15.65 8.74 -8.59
CA ARG A 216 -15.46 7.53 -9.38
C ARG A 216 -14.14 6.87 -8.99
N VAL A 217 -14.02 5.57 -9.27
CA VAL A 217 -12.89 4.74 -8.82
C VAL A 217 -12.25 4.02 -10.01
N ALA A 218 -10.92 3.99 -10.05
CA ALA A 218 -10.15 3.30 -11.08
C ALA A 218 -9.61 1.93 -10.62
N GLY A 219 -9.79 1.60 -9.34
CA GLY A 219 -9.21 0.46 -8.64
C GLY A 219 -8.68 0.91 -7.28
N CYS A 220 -7.57 0.32 -6.82
CA CYS A 220 -6.96 0.67 -5.54
C CYS A 220 -5.44 0.54 -5.56
N LEU A 221 -4.79 1.24 -4.62
CA LEU A 221 -3.41 1.01 -4.23
C LEU A 221 -3.41 -0.03 -3.11
N LEU A 222 -2.85 -1.21 -3.38
CA LEU A 222 -2.72 -2.31 -2.42
C LEU A 222 -1.29 -2.33 -1.86
N LEU A 223 -1.16 -2.43 -0.55
CA LEU A 223 0.10 -2.59 0.14
C LEU A 223 0.05 -3.80 1.05
N SER A 224 1.15 -4.54 1.05
CA SER A 224 1.34 -5.80 1.76
C SER A 224 2.63 -5.71 2.57
N SER A 225 2.65 -6.27 3.78
CA SER A 225 3.85 -6.31 4.64
C SER A 225 4.06 -7.68 5.27
N THR A 226 5.32 -8.02 5.53
CA THR A 226 5.73 -9.20 6.31
C THR A 226 5.50 -9.04 7.81
N GLN A 227 5.14 -7.84 8.27
CA GLN A 227 4.96 -7.53 9.68
C GLN A 227 3.49 -7.54 10.07
N VAL A 228 3.21 -7.92 11.32
CA VAL A 228 1.87 -7.80 11.93
C VAL A 228 1.59 -6.33 12.24
N ASP A 229 0.33 -5.92 12.10
CA ASP A 229 -0.18 -4.60 12.46
C ASP A 229 0.58 -3.42 11.83
N TYR A 230 1.22 -3.68 10.69
CA TYR A 230 2.12 -2.70 10.08
C TYR A 230 1.38 -1.40 9.72
N PHE A 231 0.16 -1.49 9.24
CA PHE A 231 -0.59 -0.32 8.76
C PHE A 231 -1.44 0.37 9.83
N VAL A 232 -1.43 -0.12 11.08
CA VAL A 232 -2.23 0.42 12.19
C VAL A 232 -2.01 1.92 12.48
N PRO A 233 -0.78 2.47 12.41
CA PRO A 233 -0.58 3.89 12.69
C PRO A 233 -1.28 4.81 11.68
N GLU A 234 -2.14 5.71 12.15
CA GLU A 234 -2.92 6.63 11.31
C GLU A 234 -2.06 7.50 10.38
N ALA A 235 -0.88 7.94 10.83
CA ALA A 235 0.05 8.72 10.00
C ALA A 235 0.47 7.94 8.73
N ARG A 236 0.62 6.62 8.83
CA ARG A 236 0.94 5.75 7.70
C ARG A 236 -0.25 5.64 6.75
N LEU A 237 -1.46 5.54 7.29
CA LEU A 237 -2.70 5.52 6.48
C LEU A 237 -2.90 6.84 5.73
N LEU A 238 -2.63 7.98 6.35
CA LEU A 238 -2.66 9.29 5.70
C LEU A 238 -1.65 9.39 4.55
N LEU A 239 -0.43 8.89 4.77
CA LEU A 239 0.61 8.85 3.75
C LEU A 239 0.20 7.97 2.55
N ILE A 240 -0.39 6.79 2.82
CA ILE A 240 -0.93 5.90 1.77
C ILE A 240 -2.03 6.58 0.97
N ARG A 241 -2.96 7.29 1.62
CA ARG A 241 -3.99 8.09 0.94
C ARG A 241 -3.37 9.15 0.03
N GLY A 242 -2.35 9.86 0.53
CA GLY A 242 -1.60 10.83 -0.26
C GLY A 242 -0.98 10.20 -1.51
N TYR A 243 -0.37 9.02 -1.38
CA TYR A 243 0.18 8.30 -2.53
C TYR A 243 -0.89 7.80 -3.48
N ALA A 244 -2.05 7.34 -3.00
CA ALA A 244 -3.18 6.98 -3.86
C ALA A 244 -3.70 8.20 -4.65
N HIS A 245 -3.71 9.39 -4.06
CA HIS A 245 -4.02 10.63 -4.77
C HIS A 245 -3.01 10.96 -5.86
N LEU A 246 -1.71 10.80 -5.60
CA LEU A 246 -0.68 11.00 -6.63
C LEU A 246 -0.75 9.95 -7.74
N VAL A 247 -1.01 8.68 -7.40
CA VAL A 247 -1.23 7.61 -8.39
C VAL A 247 -2.44 7.92 -9.27
N SER A 248 -3.51 8.53 -8.74
CA SER A 248 -4.68 8.92 -9.55
C SER A 248 -4.33 9.85 -10.72
N LEU A 249 -3.21 10.59 -10.61
CA LEU A 249 -2.75 11.49 -11.66
C LEU A 249 -2.21 10.75 -12.89
N ALA A 250 -1.91 9.45 -12.76
CA ALA A 250 -1.44 8.59 -13.83
C ALA A 250 -2.56 8.13 -14.78
N PHE A 251 -3.82 8.25 -14.34
CA PHE A 251 -5.00 7.76 -15.06
C PHE A 251 -5.66 8.86 -15.88
N THR A 252 -6.32 8.45 -16.96
CA THR A 252 -7.24 9.29 -17.72
C THR A 252 -8.64 9.27 -17.09
N PRO A 253 -9.47 10.33 -17.26
CA PRO A 253 -10.81 10.39 -16.68
C PRO A 253 -11.77 9.25 -17.07
N ASN A 254 -11.51 8.57 -18.19
CA ASN A 254 -12.33 7.47 -18.70
C ASN A 254 -11.99 6.12 -18.03
N GLU A 255 -10.90 6.06 -17.26
CA GLU A 255 -10.49 4.89 -16.50
C GLU A 255 -11.08 4.89 -15.08
N PHE A 256 -11.90 5.87 -14.74
CA PHE A 256 -12.62 5.97 -13.47
C PHE A 256 -14.11 5.66 -13.68
N TYR A 257 -14.60 4.65 -12.96
CA TYR A 257 -15.93 4.09 -13.08
C TYR A 257 -16.83 4.50 -11.90
N ASN A 258 -18.14 4.53 -12.12
CA ASN A 258 -19.06 4.70 -11.00
C ASN A 258 -19.03 3.45 -10.13
N PRO A 259 -19.11 3.56 -8.79
CA PRO A 259 -19.15 2.39 -7.92
C PRO A 259 -20.29 1.42 -8.26
N GLU A 260 -21.42 1.93 -8.76
CA GLU A 260 -22.57 1.13 -9.21
C GLU A 260 -22.27 0.22 -10.42
N ASP A 261 -21.24 0.55 -11.20
CA ASP A 261 -20.81 -0.25 -12.35
C ASP A 261 -19.90 -1.41 -11.94
N ILE A 262 -19.53 -1.51 -10.66
CA ILE A 262 -18.59 -2.48 -10.14
C ILE A 262 -19.34 -3.66 -9.54
N ALA A 263 -19.35 -4.78 -10.27
CA ALA A 263 -20.03 -6.02 -9.90
C ALA A 263 -19.04 -7.19 -10.00
N LEU A 264 -18.04 -7.14 -9.12
CA LEU A 264 -16.93 -8.09 -9.08
C LEU A 264 -17.44 -9.51 -8.85
N HIS A 265 -16.90 -10.46 -9.61
CA HIS A 265 -17.07 -11.88 -9.37
C HIS A 265 -15.98 -12.37 -8.41
N ILE A 266 -16.14 -13.60 -7.90
CA ILE A 266 -15.07 -14.28 -7.19
C ILE A 266 -14.09 -14.82 -8.25
N MET A 267 -12.81 -14.49 -8.12
CA MET A 267 -11.76 -15.04 -8.99
C MET A 267 -11.17 -16.33 -8.41
N PRO A 268 -10.71 -17.26 -9.28
CA PRO A 268 -10.02 -18.47 -8.83
C PRO A 268 -8.74 -18.14 -8.04
N PRO A 269 -8.25 -19.05 -7.17
CA PRO A 269 -7.03 -18.83 -6.40
C PRO A 269 -5.79 -18.65 -7.30
N PRO A 270 -4.73 -17.97 -6.82
CA PRO A 270 -3.56 -17.60 -7.61
C PRO A 270 -2.93 -18.75 -8.40
N GLN A 271 -2.84 -19.93 -7.79
CA GLN A 271 -2.23 -21.12 -8.39
C GLN A 271 -2.94 -21.54 -9.68
N ARG A 272 -4.28 -21.42 -9.74
CA ARG A 272 -5.06 -21.73 -10.94
C ARG A 272 -4.97 -20.63 -11.99
N GLN A 273 -4.86 -19.36 -11.56
CA GLN A 273 -4.70 -18.26 -12.51
C GLN A 273 -3.36 -18.31 -13.23
N GLN A 274 -2.28 -18.72 -12.55
CA GLN A 274 -0.93 -18.81 -13.10
C GLN A 274 -0.85 -19.67 -14.37
N GLU A 275 -1.59 -20.79 -14.42
CA GLU A 275 -1.68 -21.66 -15.60
C GLU A 275 -2.18 -20.91 -16.85
N HIS A 276 -3.01 -19.88 -16.66
CA HIS A 276 -3.52 -19.06 -17.75
C HIS A 276 -2.59 -17.90 -18.15
N PHE A 277 -1.67 -17.51 -17.27
CA PHE A 277 -0.67 -16.46 -17.55
C PHE A 277 0.56 -17.00 -18.28
N ASP A 278 0.79 -18.31 -18.28
CA ASP A 278 1.90 -18.94 -19.00
C ASP A 278 1.91 -18.57 -20.48
N GLY A 279 3.00 -17.96 -20.94
CA GLY A 279 3.15 -17.52 -22.33
C GLY A 279 2.34 -16.28 -22.70
N PHE A 280 1.86 -15.49 -21.72
CA PHE A 280 1.15 -14.22 -21.94
C PHE A 280 1.88 -13.32 -22.94
N ARG A 281 3.16 -13.00 -22.68
CA ARG A 281 3.99 -12.15 -23.57
C ARG A 281 4.04 -12.70 -25.00
N ARG A 282 4.16 -14.02 -25.17
CA ARG A 282 4.16 -14.67 -26.48
C ARG A 282 2.82 -14.47 -27.20
N ARG A 283 1.69 -14.60 -26.49
CA ARG A 283 0.35 -14.39 -27.08
C ARG A 283 0.12 -12.92 -27.47
N VAL A 284 0.58 -11.97 -26.65
CA VAL A 284 0.56 -10.54 -26.99
C VAL A 284 1.34 -10.27 -28.26
N LEU A 285 2.59 -10.76 -28.36
CA LEU A 285 3.41 -10.61 -29.56
C LEU A 285 2.78 -11.25 -30.80
N GLN A 286 2.21 -12.44 -30.67
CA GLN A 286 1.51 -13.11 -31.77
C GLN A 286 0.30 -12.31 -32.26
N ARG A 287 -0.45 -11.67 -31.37
CA ARG A 287 -1.57 -10.79 -31.75
C ARG A 287 -1.12 -9.53 -32.47
N MET A 288 -0.02 -8.93 -32.01
CA MET A 288 0.56 -7.78 -32.70
C MET A 288 0.98 -8.16 -34.12
N GLN A 289 1.63 -9.31 -34.29
CA GLN A 289 2.06 -9.83 -35.59
C GLN A 289 0.88 -10.21 -36.49
N SER A 290 -0.14 -10.89 -35.99
CA SER A 290 -1.31 -11.25 -36.83
C SER A 290 -2.14 -10.04 -37.24
N SER A 291 -2.10 -8.95 -36.47
CA SER A 291 -2.76 -7.68 -36.82
C SER A 291 -2.02 -6.89 -37.90
N SER A 292 -0.70 -7.11 -38.08
CA SER A 292 0.07 -6.39 -39.11
C SER A 292 -0.31 -6.77 -40.54
N ASP A 293 -0.91 -7.95 -40.71
CA ASP A 293 -1.43 -8.46 -41.98
C ASP A 293 -2.89 -8.03 -42.23
N SER A 294 -3.53 -7.39 -41.26
CA SER A 294 -4.89 -6.84 -41.35
C SER A 294 -4.87 -5.31 -41.49
N GLU A 295 -5.93 -4.70 -42.02
CA GLU A 295 -6.00 -3.23 -42.24
C GLU A 295 -5.86 -2.39 -40.96
N ARG A 296 -5.87 -3.01 -39.77
CA ARG A 296 -5.80 -2.31 -38.48
C ARG A 296 -4.70 -2.91 -37.60
N ARG A 297 -3.52 -2.28 -37.63
CA ARG A 297 -2.43 -2.54 -36.67
C ARG A 297 -2.89 -2.16 -35.27
N ILE A 298 -2.82 -3.09 -34.34
CA ILE A 298 -3.08 -2.83 -32.92
C ILE A 298 -1.77 -2.47 -32.21
N SER A 299 -1.84 -1.56 -31.23
CA SER A 299 -0.72 -1.21 -30.36
C SER A 299 -0.42 -2.32 -29.34
N SER A 300 0.76 -2.26 -28.70
CA SER A 300 1.13 -3.19 -27.62
C SER A 300 0.12 -3.15 -26.47
N THR A 301 -0.28 -1.95 -26.06
CA THR A 301 -1.25 -1.73 -24.96
C THR A 301 -2.62 -2.33 -25.30
N GLU A 302 -3.08 -2.19 -26.54
CA GLU A 302 -4.34 -2.80 -26.98
C GLU A 302 -4.24 -4.34 -27.04
N ALA A 303 -3.12 -4.87 -27.54
CA ALA A 303 -2.88 -6.31 -27.60
C ALA A 303 -2.85 -6.94 -26.19
N GLU A 304 -2.17 -6.29 -25.24
CA GLU A 304 -2.17 -6.69 -23.82
C GLU A 304 -3.58 -6.63 -23.23
N GLN A 305 -4.31 -5.55 -23.46
CA GLN A 305 -5.67 -5.38 -22.94
C GLN A 305 -6.63 -6.47 -23.43
N GLN A 306 -6.55 -6.83 -24.71
CA GLN A 306 -7.36 -7.90 -25.30
C GLN A 306 -6.97 -9.27 -24.72
N GLU A 307 -5.70 -9.51 -24.47
CA GLU A 307 -5.26 -10.77 -23.87
C GLU A 307 -5.71 -10.89 -22.42
N TRP A 308 -5.65 -9.79 -21.65
CA TRP A 308 -6.21 -9.74 -20.30
C TRP A 308 -7.72 -10.01 -20.28
N GLN A 309 -8.50 -9.42 -21.20
CA GLN A 309 -9.94 -9.67 -21.31
C GLN A 309 -10.25 -11.13 -21.67
N LYS A 310 -9.42 -11.78 -22.50
CA LYS A 310 -9.58 -13.20 -22.82
C LYS A 310 -9.32 -14.08 -21.60
N ILE A 311 -8.29 -13.76 -20.81
CA ILE A 311 -7.99 -14.51 -19.58
C ILE A 311 -9.09 -14.29 -18.55
N GLU A 312 -9.50 -13.04 -18.32
CA GLU A 312 -10.65 -12.71 -17.47
C GLU A 312 -11.88 -13.54 -17.87
N ALA A 313 -12.23 -13.57 -19.16
CA ALA A 313 -13.37 -14.35 -19.62
C ALA A 313 -13.25 -15.85 -19.32
N THR A 314 -12.03 -16.40 -19.40
CA THR A 314 -11.77 -17.81 -19.07
C THR A 314 -11.94 -18.04 -17.57
N LEU A 315 -11.35 -17.19 -16.73
CA LEU A 315 -11.40 -17.31 -15.27
C LEU A 315 -12.82 -17.15 -14.71
N LEU A 316 -13.62 -16.24 -15.29
CA LEU A 316 -15.02 -16.03 -14.88
C LEU A 316 -15.92 -17.25 -15.12
N HIS A 317 -15.52 -18.18 -16.01
CA HIS A 317 -16.24 -19.42 -16.26
C HIS A 317 -15.74 -20.60 -15.41
N LEU A 318 -14.61 -20.45 -14.70
CA LEU A 318 -14.15 -21.46 -13.76
C LEU A 318 -14.99 -21.34 -12.48
N LEU A 319 -15.58 -22.45 -12.03
CA LEU A 319 -16.28 -22.48 -10.76
C LEU A 319 -15.27 -22.20 -9.64
N PRO A 320 -15.59 -21.32 -8.67
CA PRO A 320 -14.79 -21.21 -7.46
C PRO A 320 -14.87 -22.55 -6.71
N GLU A 321 -13.72 -23.16 -6.41
CA GLU A 321 -13.69 -24.31 -5.50
C GLU A 321 -14.16 -23.88 -4.11
N GLU A 322 -14.88 -24.76 -3.42
CA GLU A 322 -15.21 -24.55 -2.02
C GLU A 322 -13.90 -24.33 -1.23
N PRO A 323 -13.88 -23.37 -0.29
CA PRO A 323 -12.69 -23.16 0.54
C PRO A 323 -12.32 -24.47 1.25
N PRO A 324 -11.00 -24.75 1.44
CA PRO A 324 -10.60 -25.89 2.24
C PRO A 324 -11.22 -25.76 3.64
N ALA A 325 -11.89 -26.83 4.08
CA ALA A 325 -12.53 -26.94 5.38
C ALA A 325 -11.55 -26.77 6.55
#